data_AF-A0A2P4ZTS9-F1
#
_entry.id   AF-A0A2P4ZTS9-F1
#
_cell.length_a   1.000
_cell.length_b   1.000
_cell.length_c   1.000
_cell.angle_alpha   90.00
_cell.angle_beta   90.00
_cell.angle_gamma   90.00
#
_symmetry.space_group_name_H-M   'P 1'
#
loop_
_entity.id
_entity.type
_entity.pdbx_description
1 polymer ?
#
loop_
_entity_poly.entity_id
_entity_poly.type
_entity_poly.pdbx_seq_one_letter_code
_entity_poly.pdbx_strand_id
1 'polypeptide(L)'
;MAPSNPCTNPNIPPIHIELSHIPCNESHAQYVNGVLVVKAYWRQATNMTLEDQVEYKTLIEQQRFEKQGPSMLFSAPSDHSVYKSCQASPTWAKYVFIRALGVGTPALDSQVEGIFGSLNISDFEQCYRAYNPEPARVLKRRAESQLLQRSNDFSQWDIFPAAVQTLPDEGDLRELEDRLKEYMDDHLNRIQKIILPFAMKQKEGLERVTRQMFTVIDKMNQLEKEQTECFDAIETKIDCLNARPVDMGEI
;
A
#
# COMPACT_ATOMS: atom_id res chain seq x y z
N MET A 1 -8.27 22.15 11.94
CA MET A 1 -7.28 21.31 11.22
C MET A 1 -7.36 21.70 9.76
N ALA A 2 -6.27 22.21 9.18
CA ALA A 2 -6.24 22.58 7.76
C ALA A 2 -6.35 21.30 6.90
N PRO A 3 -7.05 21.34 5.76
CA PRO A 3 -7.15 20.19 4.88
C PRO A 3 -5.74 19.78 4.44
N SER A 4 -5.36 18.55 4.76
CA SER A 4 -4.00 18.03 4.65
C SER A 4 -3.62 17.68 3.20
N ASN A 5 -4.21 18.34 2.21
CA ASN A 5 -4.11 17.93 0.83
C ASN A 5 -4.14 19.12 -0.16
N PRO A 6 -3.10 19.32 -0.99
CA PRO A 6 -3.11 20.34 -2.03
C PRO A 6 -3.96 19.97 -3.26
N CYS A 7 -4.24 18.69 -3.48
CA CYS A 7 -4.90 18.20 -4.70
C CYS A 7 -6.33 17.71 -4.41
N THR A 8 -7.31 18.27 -5.11
CA THR A 8 -8.74 18.19 -4.80
C THR A 8 -9.49 16.96 -5.32
N ASN A 9 -8.83 15.95 -5.89
CA ASN A 9 -9.56 14.88 -6.59
C ASN A 9 -9.19 13.44 -6.17
N PRO A 10 -9.64 12.98 -4.98
CA PRO A 10 -9.40 11.62 -4.48
C PRO A 10 -10.15 10.51 -5.25
N ASN A 11 -10.93 10.84 -6.29
CA ASN A 11 -11.83 9.89 -6.95
C ASN A 11 -11.33 9.35 -8.30
N ILE A 12 -10.13 9.73 -8.76
CA ILE A 12 -9.56 9.19 -10.00
C ILE A 12 -8.74 7.94 -9.66
N PRO A 13 -9.05 6.76 -10.25
CA PRO A 13 -8.22 5.57 -10.07
C PRO A 13 -6.77 5.85 -10.51
N PRO A 14 -5.77 5.50 -9.69
CA PRO A 14 -4.38 5.77 -10.03
C PRO A 14 -3.92 4.93 -11.23
N ILE A 15 -3.19 5.56 -12.16
CA ILE A 15 -2.59 4.88 -13.31
C ILE A 15 -1.66 3.76 -12.82
N HIS A 16 -1.80 2.57 -13.42
CA HIS A 16 -1.02 1.41 -13.05
C HIS A 16 0.46 1.57 -13.46
N ILE A 17 1.35 1.63 -12.48
CA ILE A 17 2.82 1.63 -12.68
C ILE A 17 3.41 0.56 -11.76
N GLU A 18 4.20 -0.37 -12.30
CA GLU A 18 4.86 -1.42 -11.53
C GLU A 18 6.37 -1.38 -11.75
N LEU A 19 7.13 -2.13 -10.94
CA LEU A 19 8.59 -2.22 -11.07
C LEU A 19 9.02 -2.78 -12.43
N SER A 20 8.18 -3.62 -13.06
CA SER A 20 8.39 -4.12 -14.41
C SER A 20 8.28 -3.06 -15.50
N HIS A 21 7.74 -1.87 -15.19
CA HIS A 21 7.68 -0.73 -16.11
C HIS A 21 8.93 0.14 -16.05
N ILE A 22 9.88 -0.14 -15.14
CA ILE A 22 11.18 0.53 -15.14
C ILE A 22 11.90 0.11 -16.42
N PRO A 23 12.21 1.03 -17.34
CA PRO A 23 12.74 0.68 -18.66
C PRO A 23 14.26 0.41 -18.62
N CYS A 24 14.76 -0.22 -17.57
CA CYS A 24 16.15 -0.68 -17.47
C CYS A 24 16.21 -2.02 -16.70
N ASN A 25 17.28 -2.78 -16.93
CA ASN A 25 17.46 -4.10 -16.32
C ASN A 25 17.69 -3.96 -14.80
N GLU A 26 17.26 -4.95 -14.00
CA GLU A 26 17.53 -5.02 -12.55
C GLU A 26 19.04 -4.95 -12.21
N SER A 27 19.90 -5.41 -13.11
CA SER A 27 21.37 -5.33 -12.98
C SER A 27 21.94 -3.95 -13.29
N HIS A 28 21.12 -3.01 -13.76
CA HIS A 28 21.57 -1.66 -14.08
C HIS A 28 21.94 -0.91 -12.79
N ALA A 29 23.09 -0.22 -12.79
CA ALA A 29 23.61 0.47 -11.61
C ALA A 29 22.62 1.48 -11.00
N GLN A 30 21.71 2.01 -11.81
CA GLN A 30 20.70 2.99 -11.40
C GLN A 30 19.28 2.43 -11.28
N TYR A 31 19.09 1.12 -11.41
CA TYR A 31 17.77 0.48 -11.26
C TYR A 31 17.13 0.80 -9.91
N VAL A 32 17.93 0.88 -8.85
CA VAL A 32 17.47 1.27 -7.50
C VAL A 32 16.78 2.63 -7.48
N ASN A 33 17.23 3.61 -8.28
CA ASN A 33 16.56 4.91 -8.39
C ASN A 33 15.19 4.78 -9.05
N GLY A 34 15.09 3.94 -10.08
CA GLY A 34 13.82 3.56 -10.70
C GLY A 34 12.83 2.98 -9.68
N VAL A 35 13.32 2.06 -8.83
CA VAL A 35 12.50 1.48 -7.75
C VAL A 35 12.04 2.54 -6.75
N LEU A 36 12.91 3.48 -6.37
CA LEU A 36 12.58 4.57 -5.45
C LEU A 36 11.47 5.47 -6.00
N VAL A 37 11.57 5.90 -7.27
CA VAL A 37 10.54 6.76 -7.89
C VAL A 37 9.22 6.01 -8.10
N VAL A 38 9.24 4.73 -8.48
CA VAL A 38 8.00 3.93 -8.60
C VAL A 38 7.32 3.78 -7.24
N LYS A 39 8.06 3.51 -6.17
CA LYS A 39 7.49 3.43 -4.82
C LYS A 39 6.95 4.78 -4.34
N ALA A 40 7.65 5.87 -4.63
CA ALA A 40 7.14 7.20 -4.31
C ALA A 40 5.86 7.54 -5.08
N TYR A 41 5.74 7.10 -6.33
CA TYR A 41 4.48 7.17 -7.06
C TYR A 41 3.38 6.37 -6.35
N TRP A 42 3.60 5.12 -5.96
CA TRP A 42 2.59 4.34 -5.23
C TRP A 42 2.10 5.04 -3.96
N ARG A 43 3.00 5.71 -3.23
CA ARG A 43 2.68 6.46 -2.01
C ARG A 43 1.80 7.70 -2.27
N GLN A 44 1.77 8.22 -3.49
CA GLN A 44 1.15 9.52 -3.79
C GLN A 44 0.15 9.49 -4.94
N ALA A 45 0.03 8.41 -5.70
CA ALA A 45 -0.77 8.36 -6.93
C ALA A 45 -2.26 8.64 -6.67
N THR A 46 -2.81 8.15 -5.56
CA THR A 46 -4.21 8.44 -5.14
C THR A 46 -4.40 9.89 -4.67
N ASN A 47 -3.30 10.62 -4.53
CA ASN A 47 -3.26 12.02 -4.13
C ASN A 47 -2.83 12.97 -5.26
N MET A 48 -2.71 12.46 -6.49
CA MET A 48 -2.29 13.20 -7.67
C MET A 48 -3.47 13.46 -8.60
N THR A 49 -3.47 14.62 -9.26
CA THR A 49 -4.35 14.88 -10.40
C THR A 49 -4.04 13.91 -11.55
N LEU A 50 -4.93 13.76 -12.53
CA LEU A 50 -4.65 12.90 -13.69
C LEU A 50 -3.43 13.42 -14.47
N GLU A 51 -3.32 14.73 -14.60
CA GLU A 51 -2.21 15.43 -15.24
C GLU A 51 -0.88 15.13 -14.52
N ASP A 52 -0.86 15.21 -13.19
CA ASP A 52 0.31 14.84 -12.39
C ASP A 52 0.68 13.35 -12.58
N GLN A 53 -0.31 12.45 -12.60
CA GLN A 53 -0.05 11.03 -12.78
C GLN A 53 0.54 10.73 -14.17
N VAL A 54 0.01 11.36 -15.22
CA VAL A 54 0.53 11.25 -16.59
C VAL A 54 1.94 11.83 -16.69
N GLU A 55 2.19 12.97 -16.07
CA GLU A 55 3.52 13.58 -16.02
C GLU A 55 4.51 12.66 -15.29
N TYR A 56 4.15 12.12 -14.12
CA TYR A 56 5.02 11.21 -13.36
C TYR A 56 5.37 9.96 -14.15
N LYS A 57 4.37 9.35 -14.82
CA LYS A 57 4.57 8.19 -15.70
C LYS A 57 5.55 8.52 -16.82
N THR A 58 5.37 9.68 -17.46
CA THR A 58 6.27 10.16 -18.51
C THR A 58 7.71 10.32 -18.01
N LEU A 59 7.91 10.82 -16.79
CA LEU A 59 9.24 10.94 -16.18
C LEU A 59 9.92 9.57 -15.98
N ILE A 60 9.16 8.54 -15.56
CA ILE A 60 9.67 7.16 -15.41
C ILE A 60 10.01 6.57 -16.79
N GLU A 61 9.11 6.68 -17.77
CA GLU A 61 9.30 6.15 -19.13
C GLU A 61 10.51 6.79 -19.82
N GLN A 62 10.75 8.07 -19.59
CA GLN A 62 11.91 8.80 -20.10
C GLN A 62 13.21 8.56 -19.29
N GLN A 63 13.20 7.61 -18.34
CA GLN A 63 14.36 7.29 -17.49
C GLN A 63 14.92 8.52 -16.75
N ARG A 64 14.06 9.48 -16.36
CA ARG A 64 14.53 10.71 -15.72
C ARG A 64 15.09 10.49 -14.32
N PHE A 65 14.96 9.28 -13.76
CA PHE A 65 15.61 8.86 -12.53
C PHE A 65 17.12 8.55 -12.71
N GLU A 66 17.58 8.49 -13.97
CA GLU A 66 18.98 8.29 -14.28
C GLU A 66 19.78 9.59 -14.14
N LYS A 67 20.87 9.53 -13.40
CA LYS A 67 21.88 10.57 -13.32
C LYS A 67 22.64 10.59 -14.64
N GLN A 68 22.68 11.75 -15.30
CA GLN A 68 23.50 11.97 -16.48
C GLN A 68 24.85 12.56 -16.08
N GLY A 69 25.94 11.89 -16.48
CA GLY A 69 27.31 12.38 -16.29
C GLY A 69 28.31 11.29 -15.86
N PRO A 70 29.62 11.58 -15.90
CA PRO A 70 30.68 10.63 -15.52
C PRO A 70 30.71 10.31 -14.03
N SER A 71 30.09 11.16 -13.19
CA SER A 71 29.92 10.91 -11.77
C SER A 71 28.55 10.28 -11.52
N MET A 72 28.51 9.08 -10.95
CA MET A 72 27.28 8.48 -10.40
C MET A 72 26.78 9.19 -9.13
N LEU A 73 27.45 10.28 -8.72
CA LEU A 73 27.03 11.17 -7.65
C LEU A 73 26.55 12.49 -8.27
N PHE A 74 25.35 12.94 -7.87
CA PHE A 74 24.94 14.30 -8.12
C PHE A 74 25.85 15.20 -7.28
N SER A 75 26.67 16.02 -7.92
CA SER A 75 27.49 17.01 -7.24
C SER A 75 26.60 18.03 -6.54
N ALA A 76 25.47 18.38 -7.17
CA ALA A 76 24.41 19.18 -6.57
C ALA A 76 23.01 18.76 -7.06
N PRO A 77 21.95 18.99 -6.26
CA PRO A 77 20.54 18.89 -6.66
C PRO A 77 20.20 19.54 -7.99
N SER A 78 20.82 20.70 -8.25
CA SER A 78 20.62 21.53 -9.43
C SER A 78 21.02 20.85 -10.74
N ASP A 79 21.83 19.79 -10.69
CA ASP A 79 22.31 19.11 -11.89
C ASP A 79 21.26 18.18 -12.51
N HIS A 80 20.20 17.87 -11.77
CA HIS A 80 19.11 17.04 -12.24
C HIS A 80 18.17 17.82 -13.17
N SER A 81 17.88 17.29 -14.36
CA SER A 81 17.03 17.98 -15.36
C SER A 81 15.61 18.23 -14.84
N VAL A 82 15.02 17.25 -14.16
CA VAL A 82 13.71 17.39 -13.49
C VAL A 82 13.74 18.47 -12.41
N TYR A 83 14.84 18.64 -11.67
CA TYR A 83 14.97 19.73 -10.68
C TYR A 83 14.86 21.09 -11.35
N LYS A 84 15.65 21.33 -12.42
CA LYS A 84 15.60 22.60 -13.16
C LYS A 84 14.20 22.87 -13.73
N SER A 85 13.57 21.84 -14.29
CA SER A 85 12.20 21.93 -14.82
C SER A 85 11.18 22.22 -13.72
N CYS A 86 11.30 21.57 -12.56
CA CYS A 86 10.43 21.79 -11.40
C CYS A 86 10.61 23.19 -10.82
N GLN A 87 11.82 23.73 -10.81
CA GLN A 87 12.08 25.09 -10.33
C GLN A 87 11.40 26.14 -11.25
N ALA A 88 11.42 25.91 -12.56
CA ALA A 88 10.80 26.80 -13.53
C ALA A 88 9.27 26.68 -13.54
N SER A 89 8.74 25.46 -13.42
CA SER A 89 7.30 25.17 -13.41
C SER A 89 7.02 24.02 -12.43
N PRO A 90 6.77 24.36 -11.15
CA PRO A 90 6.53 23.37 -10.11
C PRO A 90 5.23 22.61 -10.36
N THR A 91 5.30 21.28 -10.33
CA THR A 91 4.16 20.37 -10.31
C THR A 91 4.35 19.37 -9.19
N TRP A 92 3.25 18.83 -8.64
CA TRP A 92 3.34 17.87 -7.54
C TRP A 92 4.07 16.60 -8.00
N ALA A 93 3.83 16.17 -9.24
CA ALA A 93 4.53 15.05 -9.85
C ALA A 93 6.06 15.22 -9.85
N LYS A 94 6.57 16.34 -10.38
CA LYS A 94 8.02 16.61 -10.42
C LYS A 94 8.62 16.70 -9.02
N TYR A 95 7.90 17.33 -8.09
CA TYR A 95 8.36 17.47 -6.71
C TYR A 95 8.53 16.11 -6.03
N VAL A 96 7.48 15.27 -6.04
CA VAL A 96 7.52 13.91 -5.46
C VAL A 96 8.61 13.08 -6.13
N PHE A 97 8.79 13.20 -7.45
CA PHE A 97 9.83 12.50 -8.20
C PHE A 97 11.24 12.85 -7.70
N ILE A 98 11.56 14.14 -7.54
CA ILE A 98 12.87 14.59 -7.07
C ILE A 98 13.10 14.17 -5.61
N ARG A 99 12.08 14.32 -4.76
CA ARG A 99 12.17 13.93 -3.33
C ARG A 99 12.43 12.44 -3.17
N ALA A 100 11.86 11.61 -4.03
CA ALA A 100 12.09 10.16 -4.03
C ALA A 100 13.57 9.79 -4.27
N LEU A 101 14.29 10.61 -5.04
CA LEU A 101 15.71 10.40 -5.34
C LEU A 101 16.65 10.85 -4.20
N GLY A 102 16.10 11.29 -3.07
CA GLY A 102 16.89 11.72 -1.90
C GLY A 102 17.67 13.01 -2.12
N VAL A 103 17.28 13.79 -3.13
CA VAL A 103 17.92 15.06 -3.45
C VAL A 103 17.39 16.12 -2.47
N GLY A 104 18.27 16.67 -1.62
CA GLY A 104 17.91 17.74 -0.68
C GLY A 104 17.71 19.07 -1.40
N THR A 105 16.53 19.68 -1.28
CA THR A 105 16.16 20.83 -2.12
C THR A 105 15.52 21.99 -1.34
N PRO A 106 16.23 22.67 -0.43
CA PRO A 106 15.60 23.69 0.44
C PRO A 106 14.93 24.84 -0.34
N ALA A 107 15.56 25.31 -1.41
CA ALA A 107 14.99 26.38 -2.24
C ALA A 107 13.72 25.95 -2.99
N LEU A 108 13.69 24.71 -3.49
CA LEU A 108 12.51 24.14 -4.15
C LEU A 108 11.40 23.86 -3.13
N ASP A 109 11.77 23.37 -1.94
CA ASP A 109 10.84 23.08 -0.84
C ASP A 109 10.04 24.36 -0.49
N SER A 110 10.72 25.50 -0.27
CA SER A 110 10.01 26.77 0.01
C SER A 110 9.10 27.22 -1.13
N GLN A 111 9.52 27.05 -2.38
CA GLN A 111 8.72 27.43 -3.55
C GLN A 111 7.46 26.56 -3.67
N VAL A 112 7.62 25.24 -3.54
CA VAL A 112 6.53 24.26 -3.64
C VAL A 112 5.58 24.41 -2.46
N GLU A 113 6.08 24.66 -1.24
CA GLU A 113 5.26 24.91 -0.06
C GLU A 113 4.38 26.15 -0.24
N GLY A 114 4.90 27.21 -0.87
CA GLY A 114 4.11 28.39 -1.19
C GLY A 114 2.96 28.13 -2.17
N ILE A 115 3.07 27.12 -3.04
CA ILE A 115 2.05 26.77 -4.05
C ILE A 115 1.04 25.77 -3.49
N PHE A 116 1.53 24.72 -2.82
CA PHE A 116 0.74 23.57 -2.41
C PHE A 116 0.35 23.61 -0.92
N GLY A 117 0.93 24.53 -0.14
CA GLY A 117 0.63 24.75 1.28
C GLY A 117 1.22 23.72 2.25
N SER A 118 1.59 22.53 1.77
CA SER A 118 2.23 21.47 2.57
C SER A 118 3.15 20.63 1.71
N LEU A 119 4.32 20.30 2.26
CA LEU A 119 5.29 19.39 1.63
C LEU A 119 5.19 17.95 2.15
N ASN A 120 4.20 17.66 3.01
CA ASN A 120 4.09 16.36 3.64
C ASN A 120 3.68 15.27 2.62
N ILE A 121 4.66 14.45 2.22
CA ILE A 121 4.44 13.26 1.38
C ILE A 121 4.00 12.11 2.29
N SER A 122 2.69 12.01 2.50
CA SER A 122 2.08 10.91 3.27
C SER A 122 2.19 9.57 2.54
N ASP A 123 2.14 8.46 3.27
CA ASP A 123 2.18 7.12 2.65
C ASP A 123 0.76 6.63 2.34
N PHE A 124 0.38 6.68 1.07
CA PHE A 124 -0.87 6.12 0.56
C PHE A 124 -0.68 4.86 -0.29
N GLU A 125 0.43 4.14 -0.12
CA GLU A 125 0.73 2.93 -0.90
C GLU A 125 -0.40 1.88 -0.77
N GLN A 126 -0.98 1.74 0.43
CA GLN A 126 -2.11 0.82 0.65
C GLN A 126 -3.34 1.21 -0.18
N CYS A 127 -3.62 2.50 -0.33
CA CYS A 127 -4.71 2.99 -1.18
C CYS A 127 -4.42 2.66 -2.65
N TYR A 128 -3.20 2.92 -3.13
CA TYR A 128 -2.78 2.53 -4.48
C TYR A 128 -2.98 1.03 -4.72
N ARG A 129 -2.56 0.18 -3.77
CA ARG A 129 -2.70 -1.29 -3.86
C ARG A 129 -4.13 -1.79 -3.80
N ALA A 130 -5.06 -1.02 -3.25
CA ALA A 130 -6.49 -1.34 -3.32
C ALA A 130 -7.04 -1.21 -4.75
N TYR A 131 -6.56 -0.23 -5.53
CA TYR A 131 -6.92 -0.07 -6.94
C TYR A 131 -6.10 -0.96 -7.88
N ASN A 132 -4.83 -1.16 -7.55
CA ASN A 132 -3.86 -1.92 -8.33
C ASN A 132 -3.31 -3.09 -7.49
N PRO A 133 -4.13 -4.13 -7.23
CA PRO A 133 -3.70 -5.26 -6.43
C PRO A 133 -2.51 -5.97 -7.08
N GLU A 134 -1.51 -6.28 -6.26
CA GLU A 134 -0.33 -7.02 -6.72
C GLU A 134 -0.77 -8.38 -7.28
N PRO A 135 -0.26 -8.81 -8.44
CA PRO A 135 -0.60 -10.12 -8.98
C PRO A 135 -0.28 -11.22 -7.95
N ALA A 136 -1.21 -12.17 -7.74
CA ALA A 136 -1.07 -13.22 -6.71
C ALA A 136 0.25 -14.00 -6.77
N ARG A 137 0.86 -14.09 -7.95
CA ARG A 137 2.17 -14.74 -8.17
C ARG A 137 3.33 -13.97 -7.51
N VAL A 138 3.27 -12.64 -7.44
CA VAL A 138 4.28 -11.79 -6.80
C VAL A 138 4.18 -11.92 -5.29
N LEU A 139 2.96 -11.92 -4.74
CA LEU A 139 2.71 -12.14 -3.31
C LEU A 139 3.28 -13.47 -2.82
N LYS A 140 3.10 -14.55 -3.62
CA LYS A 140 3.64 -15.88 -3.28
C LYS A 140 5.17 -15.89 -3.20
N ARG A 141 5.86 -15.32 -4.21
CA ARG A 141 7.33 -15.24 -4.18
C ARG A 141 7.84 -14.37 -3.04
N ARG A 142 7.16 -13.27 -2.71
CA ARG A 142 7.56 -12.39 -1.60
C ARG A 142 7.42 -13.11 -0.25
N ALA A 143 6.35 -13.87 -0.05
CA ALA A 143 6.18 -14.70 1.14
C ALA A 143 7.27 -15.78 1.25
N GLU A 144 7.62 -16.43 0.14
CA GLU A 144 8.70 -17.41 0.06
C GLU A 144 10.08 -16.77 0.33
N SER A 145 10.38 -15.60 -0.25
CA SER A 145 11.63 -14.86 -0.01
C SER A 145 11.75 -14.29 1.40
N GLN A 146 10.66 -13.85 2.02
CA GLN A 146 10.66 -13.37 3.41
C GLN A 146 10.87 -14.52 4.41
N LEU A 147 10.35 -15.71 4.12
CA LEU A 147 10.67 -16.93 4.87
C LEU A 147 12.16 -17.26 4.76
N LEU A 148 12.76 -17.13 3.58
CA LEU A 148 14.18 -17.37 3.34
C LEU A 148 15.11 -16.30 3.95
N GLN A 149 14.72 -15.02 3.98
CA GLN A 149 15.49 -13.98 4.66
C GLN A 149 15.47 -14.16 6.18
N ARG A 150 14.34 -14.56 6.75
CA ARG A 150 14.26 -14.91 8.19
C ARG A 150 15.12 -16.12 8.57
N SER A 151 15.37 -17.06 7.64
CA SER A 151 16.34 -18.13 7.89
C SER A 151 17.79 -17.68 7.79
N ASN A 152 18.10 -16.57 7.10
CA ASN A 152 19.46 -16.05 6.95
C ASN A 152 19.87 -15.02 8.03
N ASP A 153 18.92 -14.38 8.72
CA ASP A 153 19.20 -13.55 9.91
C ASP A 153 19.73 -14.35 11.12
N PHE A 154 19.81 -15.69 11.01
CA PHE A 154 20.53 -16.55 11.95
C PHE A 154 22.07 -16.49 11.81
N SER A 155 22.61 -15.77 10.83
CA SER A 155 24.07 -15.57 10.69
C SER A 155 24.66 -14.54 11.67
N GLN A 156 23.82 -13.85 12.47
CA GLN A 156 24.31 -12.93 13.53
C GLN A 156 24.81 -13.66 14.79
N TRP A 157 24.83 -14.99 14.79
CA TRP A 157 25.37 -15.80 15.89
C TRP A 157 26.91 -15.97 15.84
N ASP A 158 27.60 -15.46 14.82
CA ASP A 158 29.07 -15.58 14.69
C ASP A 158 29.87 -14.65 15.63
N ILE A 159 29.20 -13.91 16.53
CA ILE A 159 29.84 -13.20 17.64
C ILE A 159 29.71 -14.04 18.92
N PHE A 160 30.18 -15.29 18.87
CA PHE A 160 30.49 -16.01 20.11
C PHE A 160 31.85 -15.51 20.63
N PRO A 161 31.95 -15.04 21.89
CA PRO A 161 33.23 -14.68 22.46
C PRO A 161 34.19 -15.88 22.40
N ALA A 162 35.40 -15.66 21.90
CA ALA A 162 36.47 -16.65 21.78
C ALA A 162 37.00 -17.19 23.13
N ALA A 163 36.21 -17.13 24.20
CA ALA A 163 36.58 -17.45 25.57
C ALA A 163 36.23 -18.89 26.00
N VAL A 164 35.93 -19.80 25.07
CA VAL A 164 35.61 -21.21 25.39
C VAL A 164 36.69 -22.13 24.81
N GLN A 165 37.89 -22.08 25.39
CA GLN A 165 38.95 -23.07 25.12
C GLN A 165 39.33 -23.89 26.37
N THR A 166 38.59 -23.77 27.46
CA THR A 166 38.65 -24.69 28.60
C THR A 166 37.36 -25.50 28.61
N LEU A 167 37.48 -26.84 28.59
CA LEU A 167 36.36 -27.75 28.77
C LEU A 167 35.63 -27.37 30.06
N PRO A 168 34.36 -26.93 29.98
CA PRO A 168 33.56 -26.61 31.17
C PRO A 168 33.35 -27.89 31.98
N ASP A 169 33.27 -27.75 33.30
CA ASP A 169 32.85 -28.85 34.18
C ASP A 169 31.41 -29.27 33.81
N GLU A 170 30.98 -30.51 34.08
CA GLU A 170 29.60 -30.95 33.77
C GLU A 170 28.53 -30.05 34.44
N GLY A 171 28.90 -29.40 35.55
CA GLY A 171 28.08 -28.37 36.20
C GLY A 171 27.84 -27.13 35.34
N ASP A 172 28.86 -26.65 34.63
CA ASP A 172 28.78 -25.45 33.79
C ASP A 172 27.88 -25.65 32.57
N LEU A 173 27.85 -26.88 32.03
CA LEU A 173 26.97 -27.24 30.92
C LEU A 173 25.48 -27.23 31.32
N ARG A 174 25.17 -27.71 32.52
CA ARG A 174 23.79 -27.70 33.03
C ARG A 174 23.30 -26.28 33.31
N GLU A 175 24.15 -25.43 33.90
CA GLU A 175 23.82 -24.02 34.12
C GLU A 175 23.61 -23.28 32.79
N LEU A 176 24.44 -23.55 31.78
CA LEU A 176 24.27 -22.99 30.45
C LEU A 176 22.96 -23.44 29.79
N GLU A 177 22.59 -24.72 29.94
CA GLU A 177 21.32 -25.26 29.43
C GLU A 177 20.12 -24.57 30.07
N ASP A 178 20.14 -24.39 31.39
CA ASP A 178 19.05 -23.75 32.12
C ASP A 178 18.92 -22.25 31.74
N ARG A 179 20.05 -21.54 31.58
CA ARG A 179 20.04 -20.15 31.10
C ARG A 179 19.52 -20.02 29.66
N LEU A 180 19.86 -20.97 28.79
CA LEU A 180 19.37 -20.98 27.42
C LEU A 180 17.86 -21.24 27.38
N LYS A 181 17.35 -22.17 28.21
CA LYS A 181 15.91 -22.41 28.35
C LYS A 181 15.18 -21.16 28.83
N GLU A 182 15.67 -20.52 29.88
CA GLU A 182 15.06 -19.28 30.40
C GLU A 182 15.03 -18.17 29.34
N TYR A 183 16.13 -18.00 28.60
CA TYR A 183 16.20 -17.03 27.51
C TYR A 183 15.20 -17.35 26.38
N MET A 184 15.11 -18.61 25.98
CA MET A 184 14.14 -19.06 24.97
C MET A 184 12.70 -18.84 25.42
N ASP A 185 12.38 -19.18 26.67
CA ASP A 185 11.05 -19.00 27.25
C ASP A 185 10.68 -17.51 27.34
N ASP A 186 11.60 -16.64 27.74
CA ASP A 186 11.37 -15.18 27.72
C ASP A 186 11.14 -14.67 26.30
N HIS A 187 11.93 -15.11 25.32
CA HIS A 187 11.74 -14.74 23.92
C HIS A 187 10.39 -15.20 23.37
N LEU A 188 9.98 -16.44 23.65
CA LEU A 188 8.68 -16.98 23.25
C LEU A 188 7.54 -16.19 23.90
N ASN A 189 7.67 -15.86 25.18
CA ASN A 189 6.69 -15.04 25.90
C ASN A 189 6.58 -13.63 25.31
N ARG A 190 7.69 -12.99 24.91
CA ARG A 190 7.68 -11.69 24.23
C ARG A 190 6.99 -11.75 22.88
N ILE A 191 7.29 -12.77 22.08
CA ILE A 191 6.65 -12.99 20.78
C ILE A 191 5.14 -13.18 20.96
N GLN A 192 4.73 -14.01 21.91
CA GLN A 192 3.31 -14.24 22.22
C GLN A 192 2.60 -12.96 22.67
N LYS A 193 3.23 -12.15 23.54
CA LYS A 193 2.68 -10.86 23.99
C LYS A 193 2.46 -9.87 22.85
N ILE A 194 3.25 -9.94 21.78
CA ILE A 194 3.10 -9.06 20.60
C ILE A 194 2.03 -9.60 19.65
N ILE A 195 2.05 -10.91 19.37
CA ILE A 195 1.18 -11.53 18.35
C ILE A 195 -0.26 -11.70 18.85
N LEU A 196 -0.45 -12.09 20.11
CA LEU A 196 -1.77 -12.45 20.63
C LEU A 196 -2.78 -11.28 20.60
N PRO A 197 -2.43 -10.04 21.02
CA PRO A 197 -3.36 -8.91 20.93
C PRO A 197 -3.75 -8.57 19.49
N PHE A 198 -2.82 -8.72 18.54
CA PHE A 198 -3.09 -8.48 17.12
C PHE A 198 -4.07 -9.53 16.56
N ALA A 199 -3.85 -10.82 16.87
CA ALA A 199 -4.75 -11.90 16.47
C ALA A 199 -6.16 -11.72 17.06
N MET A 200 -6.25 -11.33 18.34
CA MET A 200 -7.53 -11.04 19.00
C MET A 200 -8.26 -9.87 18.35
N LYS A 201 -7.56 -8.77 18.04
CA LYS A 201 -8.13 -7.61 17.34
C LYS A 201 -8.62 -7.97 15.93
N GLN A 202 -7.90 -8.81 15.21
CA GLN A 202 -8.33 -9.31 13.90
C GLN A 202 -9.58 -10.18 14.01
N LYS A 203 -9.65 -11.08 15.00
CA LYS A 203 -10.83 -11.90 15.28
C LYS A 203 -12.07 -11.03 15.57
N GLU A 204 -11.95 -10.04 16.45
CA GLU A 204 -13.04 -9.12 16.77
C GLU A 204 -13.50 -8.31 15.55
N GLY A 205 -12.56 -7.89 14.69
CA GLY A 205 -12.84 -7.23 13.42
C GLY A 205 -13.65 -8.12 12.48
N LEU A 206 -13.23 -9.38 12.34
CA LEU A 206 -13.92 -10.37 11.51
C LEU A 206 -15.34 -10.65 12.01
N GLU A 207 -15.51 -10.87 13.32
CA GLU A 207 -16.82 -11.08 13.94
C GLU A 207 -17.76 -9.88 13.77
N ARG A 208 -17.22 -8.66 13.74
CA ARG A 208 -18.00 -7.44 13.45
C ARG A 208 -18.48 -7.41 12.01
N VAL A 209 -17.58 -7.66 11.05
CA VAL A 209 -17.92 -7.70 9.62
C VAL A 209 -18.95 -8.80 9.36
N THR A 210 -18.76 -9.99 9.92
CA THR A 210 -19.72 -11.10 9.81
C THR A 210 -21.11 -10.72 10.33
N ARG A 211 -21.21 -10.05 11.48
CA ARG A 211 -22.51 -9.56 12.00
C ARG A 211 -23.17 -8.54 11.07
N GLN A 212 -22.39 -7.60 10.54
CA GLN A 212 -22.90 -6.63 9.58
C GLN A 212 -23.41 -7.30 8.29
N MET A 213 -22.69 -8.32 7.81
CA MET A 213 -23.08 -9.10 6.65
C MET A 213 -24.42 -9.81 6.87
N PHE A 214 -24.62 -10.46 8.03
CA PHE A 214 -25.90 -11.09 8.37
C PHE A 214 -27.04 -10.06 8.41
N THR A 215 -26.80 -8.87 8.97
CA THR A 215 -27.81 -7.80 8.98
C THR A 215 -28.19 -7.35 7.57
N VAL A 216 -27.23 -7.30 6.64
CA VAL A 216 -27.50 -6.97 5.23
C VAL A 216 -28.31 -8.07 4.55
N ILE A 217 -27.95 -9.35 4.77
CA ILE A 217 -28.68 -10.50 4.25
C ILE A 217 -30.13 -10.50 4.74
N ASP A 218 -30.37 -10.26 6.02
CA ASP A 218 -31.74 -10.19 6.58
C ASP A 218 -32.56 -9.08 5.92
N LYS A 219 -31.97 -7.91 5.69
CA LYS A 219 -32.62 -6.81 4.97
C LYS A 219 -32.90 -7.15 3.50
N MET A 220 -32.00 -7.86 2.84
CA MET A 220 -32.21 -8.31 1.46
C MET A 220 -33.37 -9.31 1.38
N ASN A 221 -33.42 -10.29 2.29
CA ASN A 221 -34.51 -11.26 2.37
C ASN A 221 -35.86 -10.57 2.65
N GLN A 222 -35.86 -9.54 3.51
CA GLN A 222 -37.06 -8.76 3.78
C GLN A 222 -37.53 -7.98 2.54
N LEU A 223 -36.61 -7.35 1.80
CA LEU A 223 -36.93 -6.66 0.54
C LEU A 223 -37.46 -7.62 -0.53
N GLU A 224 -36.88 -8.81 -0.65
CA GLU A 224 -37.34 -9.86 -1.57
C GLU A 224 -38.79 -10.28 -1.25
N LYS A 225 -39.10 -10.43 0.04
CA LYS A 225 -40.46 -10.72 0.50
C LYS A 225 -41.45 -9.59 0.15
N GLU A 226 -41.09 -8.35 0.45
CA GLU A 226 -41.92 -7.17 0.14
C GLU A 226 -42.16 -7.02 -1.38
N GLN A 227 -41.14 -7.31 -2.20
CA GLN A 227 -41.29 -7.32 -3.65
C GLN A 227 -42.26 -8.41 -4.12
N THR A 228 -42.15 -9.62 -3.57
CA THR A 228 -43.04 -10.73 -3.89
C THR A 228 -44.50 -10.38 -3.55
N GLU A 229 -44.75 -9.87 -2.34
CA GLU A 229 -46.09 -9.43 -1.91
C GLU A 229 -46.66 -8.30 -2.79
N CYS A 230 -45.80 -7.37 -3.25
CA CYS A 230 -46.21 -6.30 -4.16
C CYS A 230 -46.63 -6.86 -5.54
N PHE A 231 -45.87 -7.80 -6.10
CA PHE A 231 -46.20 -8.43 -7.38
C PHE A 231 -47.49 -9.26 -7.28
N ASP A 232 -47.68 -10.05 -6.22
CA ASP A 232 -48.91 -10.81 -5.98
C ASP A 232 -50.14 -9.88 -5.89
N ALA A 233 -50.00 -8.72 -5.23
CA ALA A 233 -51.05 -7.73 -5.12
C ALA A 233 -51.38 -7.05 -6.48
N ILE A 234 -50.37 -6.85 -7.32
CA ILE A 234 -50.56 -6.33 -8.69
C ILE A 234 -51.29 -7.37 -9.55
N GLU A 235 -50.87 -8.63 -9.51
CA GLU A 235 -51.50 -9.74 -10.24
C GLU A 235 -52.97 -9.89 -9.85
N THR A 236 -53.26 -9.91 -8.55
CA THR A 236 -54.64 -9.96 -8.01
C THR A 236 -55.50 -8.81 -8.54
N LYS A 237 -54.95 -7.58 -8.65
CA LYS A 237 -55.66 -6.42 -9.20
C LYS A 237 -55.93 -6.56 -10.69
N ILE A 238 -54.97 -7.09 -11.45
CA ILE A 238 -55.12 -7.35 -12.89
C ILE A 238 -56.25 -8.37 -13.11
N ASP A 239 -56.28 -9.45 -12.35
CA ASP A 239 -57.34 -10.47 -12.44
C ASP A 239 -58.72 -9.88 -12.11
N CYS A 240 -58.80 -9.04 -11.07
CA CYS A 240 -60.02 -8.34 -10.70
C CYS A 240 -60.52 -7.38 -11.80
N LEU A 241 -59.61 -6.72 -12.54
CA LEU A 241 -59.97 -5.86 -13.67
C LEU A 241 -60.45 -6.68 -14.87
N ASN A 242 -59.80 -7.80 -15.16
CA ASN A 242 -60.18 -8.70 -16.26
C ASN A 242 -61.52 -9.42 -16.01
N ALA A 243 -61.88 -9.67 -14.75
CA ALA A 243 -63.13 -10.32 -14.38
C ALA A 243 -64.36 -9.39 -14.46
N ARG A 244 -64.19 -8.06 -14.59
CA ARG A 244 -65.33 -7.15 -14.77
C ARG A 244 -65.85 -7.30 -16.20
N PRO A 245 -67.09 -7.78 -16.40
CA PRO A 245 -67.67 -7.80 -17.74
C PRO A 245 -67.71 -6.36 -18.26
N VAL A 246 -67.19 -6.17 -19.48
CA VAL A 246 -67.35 -4.91 -20.20
C VAL A 246 -68.84 -4.79 -20.48
N ASP A 247 -69.52 -3.96 -19.69
CA ASP A 247 -70.92 -3.64 -19.92
C ASP A 247 -71.00 -2.83 -21.21
N MET A 248 -71.23 -3.52 -22.33
CA MET A 248 -71.46 -2.96 -23.66
C MET A 248 -72.90 -2.43 -23.79
N GLY A 249 -73.48 -1.97 -22.68
CA GLY A 249 -74.81 -1.40 -22.62
C GLY A 249 -74.82 0.04 -23.11
N GLU A 250 -75.50 0.24 -24.25
CA GLU A 250 -75.97 1.51 -24.82
C GLU A 250 -74.95 2.32 -25.66
N ILE A 251 -74.80 1.89 -26.91
CA ILE A 251 -74.71 2.80 -28.08
C ILE A 251 -76.05 2.76 -28.80
#